data_AF-A0A8H6JA86-F1
#
_entry.id   AF-A0A8H6JA86-F1
#
_cell.length_a   1.000
_cell.length_b   1.000
_cell.length_c   1.000
_cell.angle_alpha   90.00
_cell.angle_beta   90.00
_cell.angle_gamma   90.00
#
_symmetry.space_group_name_H-M   'P 1'
#
loop_
_entity.id
_entity.type
_entity.pdbx_description
1 polymer ?
#
loop_
_entity_poly.entity_id
_entity_poly.type
_entity_poly.pdbx_seq_one_letter_code
_entity_poly.pdbx_strand_id
1 'polypeptide(L)'
;MSPNVIGLTTLPKLLPVTGGFALPFTAYYILLSLRVVKERIREKRYLGDGSSGGPDRQSYHNDKLFLATRAHGNFLENVPLLFIVASLIELNGGSRKALGWMLGGVLTSRVLHADLGLLMRGFGYGRPVGYYANLGLLGAMAGYGAYLVKGYWGF
;
A
#
# COMPACT_ATOMS: atom_id res chain seq x y z
N MET A 1 -22.52 -15.00 38.32
CA MET A 1 -22.61 -13.57 37.94
C MET A 1 -21.44 -13.27 37.02
N SER A 2 -21.66 -13.36 35.70
CA SER A 2 -20.66 -12.98 34.69
C SER A 2 -20.55 -11.45 34.66
N PRO A 3 -19.34 -10.87 34.70
CA PRO A 3 -19.19 -9.44 34.54
C PRO A 3 -19.55 -9.08 33.09
N ASN A 4 -20.78 -8.62 32.89
CA ASN A 4 -21.16 -7.89 31.68
C ASN A 4 -20.38 -6.58 31.70
N VAL A 5 -19.28 -6.52 30.93
CA VAL A 5 -18.57 -5.27 30.65
C VAL A 5 -19.49 -4.44 29.76
N ILE A 6 -20.35 -3.64 30.40
CA ILE A 6 -21.24 -2.68 29.76
C ILE A 6 -20.34 -1.62 29.11
N GLY A 7 -20.12 -1.73 27.80
CA GLY A 7 -19.43 -0.69 27.03
C GLY A 7 -18.60 -1.15 25.84
N LEU A 8 -18.20 -2.42 25.72
CA LEU A 8 -17.38 -2.92 24.59
C LEU A 8 -18.11 -3.85 23.62
N THR A 9 -19.32 -4.31 23.94
CA THR A 9 -19.96 -5.43 23.20
C THR A 9 -20.97 -5.02 22.13
N THR A 10 -21.36 -3.75 22.02
CA THR A 10 -22.44 -3.33 21.11
C THR A 10 -22.11 -2.19 20.15
N LEU A 11 -20.88 -1.66 20.14
CA LEU A 11 -20.49 -0.72 19.09
C LEU A 11 -20.43 -1.49 17.76
N PRO A 12 -21.27 -1.14 16.76
CA PRO A 12 -21.08 -1.68 15.42
C PRO A 12 -19.65 -1.34 15.02
N LYS A 13 -18.85 -2.37 14.72
CA LYS A 13 -17.48 -2.17 14.24
C LYS A 13 -17.60 -1.30 12.99
N LEU A 14 -17.14 -0.05 13.09
CA LEU A 14 -17.03 0.82 11.94
C LEU A 14 -15.81 0.33 11.15
N LEU A 15 -15.98 0.13 9.84
CA LEU A 15 -14.91 -0.29 8.93
C LEU A 15 -14.24 -1.63 9.27
N PRO A 16 -14.98 -2.74 9.52
CA PRO A 16 -14.38 -4.01 9.92
C PRO A 16 -13.46 -4.60 8.86
N VAL A 17 -13.73 -4.39 7.57
CA VAL A 17 -12.89 -4.89 6.48
C VAL A 17 -11.65 -4.02 6.34
N THR A 18 -11.84 -2.70 6.20
CA THR A 18 -10.71 -1.76 6.06
C THR A 18 -9.79 -1.80 7.28
N GLY A 19 -10.34 -1.83 8.49
CA GLY A 19 -9.57 -1.98 9.73
C GLY A 19 -8.85 -3.33 9.84
N GLY A 20 -9.45 -4.41 9.35
CA GLY A 20 -8.80 -5.72 9.28
C GLY A 20 -7.58 -5.73 8.36
N PHE A 21 -7.67 -5.06 7.21
CA PHE A 21 -6.55 -4.91 6.28
C PHE A 21 -5.53 -3.86 6.71
N ALA A 22 -5.86 -2.94 7.64
CA ALA A 22 -4.87 -2.00 8.17
C ALA A 22 -3.65 -2.72 8.75
N LEU A 23 -3.86 -3.81 9.49
CA LEU A 23 -2.80 -4.59 10.11
C LEU A 23 -1.73 -5.10 9.12
N PRO A 24 -2.06 -5.88 8.08
CA PRO A 24 -1.05 -6.36 7.14
C PRO A 24 -0.39 -5.25 6.33
N PHE A 25 -1.12 -4.18 5.96
CA PHE A 25 -0.53 -3.04 5.27
C PHE A 25 0.48 -2.29 6.17
N THR A 26 0.15 -2.06 7.44
CA THR A 26 1.07 -1.45 8.41
C THR A 26 2.27 -2.35 8.71
N ALA A 27 2.07 -3.66 8.83
CA ALA A 27 3.17 -4.61 8.98
C ALA A 27 4.14 -4.53 7.79
N TYR A 28 3.61 -4.47 6.56
CA TYR A 28 4.42 -4.34 5.36
C TYR A 28 5.14 -2.98 5.27
N TYR A 29 4.47 -1.90 5.68
CA TYR A 29 5.08 -0.58 5.83
C TYR A 29 6.31 -0.62 6.75
N ILE A 30 6.19 -1.25 7.92
CA ILE A 30 7.29 -1.40 8.88
C ILE A 30 8.44 -2.18 8.24
N LEU A 31 8.16 -3.27 7.52
CA LEU A 31 9.19 -4.03 6.82
C LEU A 31 9.95 -3.20 5.79
N LEU A 32 9.24 -2.40 4.98
CA LEU A 32 9.87 -1.48 4.01
C LEU A 32 10.71 -0.40 4.69
N SER A 33 10.21 0.19 5.77
CA SER A 33 10.93 1.20 6.56
C SER A 33 12.22 0.61 7.17
N LEU A 34 12.15 -0.57 7.76
CA LEU A 34 13.32 -1.29 8.30
C LEU A 34 14.35 -1.62 7.21
N ARG A 35 13.91 -1.97 6.00
CA ARG A 35 14.83 -2.15 4.85
C ARG A 35 15.58 -0.86 4.55
N VAL A 36 14.89 0.30 4.48
CA VAL A 36 15.55 1.60 4.26
C VAL A 36 16.57 1.89 5.36
N VAL A 37 16.20 1.72 6.63
CA VAL A 37 17.11 1.97 7.77
C VAL A 37 18.34 1.07 7.71
N LYS A 38 18.16 -0.22 7.40
CA LYS A 38 19.28 -1.17 7.24
C LYS A 38 20.26 -0.73 6.17
N GLU A 39 19.77 -0.28 5.02
CA GLU A 39 20.61 0.18 3.92
C GLU A 39 21.34 1.49 4.28
N ARG A 40 20.68 2.43 4.99
CA ARG A 40 21.31 3.68 5.47
C ARG A 40 22.48 3.42 6.42
N ILE A 41 22.30 2.50 7.36
CA ILE A 41 23.36 2.09 8.29
C ILE A 41 24.53 1.47 7.53
N ARG A 42 24.24 0.60 6.53
CA ARG A 42 25.28 -0.07 5.74
C ARG A 42 26.10 0.91 4.89
N GLU A 43 25.45 1.89 4.29
CA GLU A 43 26.11 2.88 3.43
C GLU A 43 26.70 4.07 4.21
N LYS A 44 26.51 4.12 5.53
CA LYS A 44 26.91 5.24 6.41
C LYS A 44 26.40 6.60 5.91
N ARG A 45 25.29 6.59 5.17
CA ARG A 45 24.62 7.78 4.61
C ARG A 45 23.33 8.02 5.36
N TYR A 46 23.40 8.93 6.33
CA TYR A 46 22.28 9.27 7.21
C TYR A 46 21.30 10.27 6.56
N LEU A 47 21.75 11.07 5.60
CA LEU A 47 20.95 12.04 4.85
C LEU A 47 21.27 11.95 3.35
N GLY A 48 20.24 12.07 2.52
CA GLY A 48 20.35 11.91 1.06
C GLY A 48 20.28 10.45 0.60
N ASP A 49 20.06 10.27 -0.70
CA ASP A 49 19.98 8.98 -1.42
C ASP A 49 21.03 8.89 -2.54
N GLY A 50 22.08 9.73 -2.46
CA GLY A 50 23.12 9.80 -3.48
C GLY A 50 22.64 10.35 -4.83
N SER A 51 21.40 10.86 -4.92
CA SER A 51 20.83 11.34 -6.17
C SER A 51 21.43 12.67 -6.69
N SER A 52 22.45 13.20 -6.00
CA SER A 52 23.13 14.45 -6.31
C SER A 52 24.62 14.19 -6.54
N GLY A 53 24.99 13.95 -7.80
CA GLY A 53 26.32 14.25 -8.36
C GLY A 53 27.54 13.54 -7.77
N GLY A 54 27.82 12.32 -8.23
CA GLY A 54 29.17 11.75 -8.31
C GLY A 54 29.49 11.35 -9.77
N PRO A 55 30.77 11.25 -10.19
CA PRO A 55 31.14 11.06 -11.60
C PRO A 55 30.62 9.75 -12.23
N ASP A 56 30.25 8.77 -11.41
CA ASP A 56 29.83 7.44 -11.85
C ASP A 56 28.31 7.33 -12.02
N ARG A 57 27.82 7.81 -13.18
CA ARG A 57 26.40 7.67 -13.61
C ARG A 57 25.93 6.21 -13.75
N GLN A 58 26.84 5.22 -13.70
CA GLN A 58 26.52 3.80 -13.75
C GLN A 58 25.98 3.24 -12.42
N SER A 59 26.17 3.95 -11.30
CA SER A 59 25.87 3.42 -9.95
C SER A 59 24.40 3.52 -9.52
N TYR A 60 23.57 4.34 -10.18
CA TYR A 60 22.17 4.55 -9.78
C TYR A 60 21.28 3.31 -9.86
N HIS A 61 21.47 2.48 -10.89
CA HIS A 61 20.67 1.27 -11.07
C HIS A 61 20.99 0.18 -10.04
N ASN A 62 22.12 0.31 -9.33
CA ASN A 62 22.61 -0.65 -8.34
C ASN A 62 22.63 -0.09 -6.91
N ASP A 63 22.27 1.18 -6.71
CA ASP A 63 22.16 1.78 -5.39
C ASP A 63 20.94 1.19 -4.66
N LYS A 64 21.22 0.30 -3.71
CA LYS A 64 20.19 -0.41 -2.96
C LYS A 64 19.45 0.52 -2.00
N LEU A 65 20.09 1.58 -1.52
CA LEU A 65 19.47 2.59 -0.67
C LEU A 65 18.46 3.42 -1.47
N PHE A 66 18.81 3.83 -2.69
CA PHE A 66 17.88 4.52 -3.60
C PHE A 66 16.66 3.65 -3.92
N LEU A 67 16.86 2.38 -4.27
CA LEU A 67 15.78 1.44 -4.58
C LEU A 67 14.86 1.19 -3.38
N ALA A 68 15.42 0.99 -2.18
CA ALA A 68 14.65 0.82 -0.96
C ALA A 68 13.83 2.08 -0.62
N THR A 69 14.44 3.27 -0.76
CA THR A 69 13.77 4.54 -0.49
C THR A 69 12.61 4.78 -1.47
N ARG A 70 12.81 4.49 -2.77
CA ARG A 70 11.76 4.58 -3.79
C ARG A 70 10.62 3.59 -3.55
N ALA A 71 10.93 2.35 -3.15
CA ALA A 71 9.91 1.36 -2.82
C ALA A 71 9.05 1.79 -1.61
N HIS A 72 9.69 2.32 -0.56
CA HIS A 72 9.00 2.85 0.61
C HIS A 72 8.15 4.09 0.28
N GLY A 73 8.69 5.04 -0.49
CA GLY A 73 7.96 6.23 -0.94
C GLY A 73 6.73 5.88 -1.79
N ASN A 74 6.88 4.98 -2.76
CA ASN A 74 5.77 4.55 -3.60
C ASN A 74 4.65 3.85 -2.81
N PHE A 75 4.98 3.15 -1.72
CA PHE A 75 3.98 2.60 -0.82
C PHE A 75 3.21 3.71 -0.09
N LEU A 76 3.92 4.71 0.46
CA LEU A 76 3.33 5.85 1.17
C LEU A 76 2.46 6.77 0.30
N GLU A 77 2.76 6.89 -0.99
CA GLU A 77 1.96 7.72 -1.90
C GLU A 77 0.59 7.11 -2.22
N ASN A 78 0.49 5.78 -2.21
CA ASN A 78 -0.70 5.08 -2.69
C ASN A 78 -1.59 4.54 -1.56
N VAL A 79 -0.99 4.06 -0.48
CA VAL A 79 -1.71 3.34 0.59
C VAL A 79 -2.65 4.25 1.38
N PRO A 80 -2.28 5.48 1.79
CA PRO A 80 -3.23 6.38 2.44
C PRO A 80 -4.46 6.66 1.56
N LEU A 81 -4.25 6.93 0.27
CA LEU A 81 -5.35 7.16 -0.68
C LEU A 81 -6.23 5.91 -0.84
N LEU A 82 -5.62 4.72 -0.93
CA LEU A 82 -6.34 3.44 -0.96
C LEU A 82 -7.26 3.29 0.26
N PHE A 83 -6.75 3.57 1.47
CA PHE A 83 -7.52 3.45 2.71
C PHE A 83 -8.62 4.50 2.83
N ILE A 84 -8.40 5.72 2.33
CA ILE A 84 -9.46 6.74 2.23
C ILE A 84 -10.60 6.24 1.35
N VAL A 85 -10.29 5.77 0.14
CA VAL A 85 -11.30 5.25 -0.80
C VAL A 85 -12.00 4.01 -0.25
N ALA A 86 -11.26 3.08 0.35
CA ALA A 86 -11.83 1.89 0.99
C ALA A 86 -12.79 2.24 2.14
N SER A 87 -12.42 3.22 2.96
CA SER A 87 -13.27 3.70 4.05
C SER A 87 -14.57 4.30 3.52
N LEU A 88 -14.49 5.12 2.46
CA LEU A 88 -15.67 5.70 1.83
C LEU A 88 -16.58 4.62 1.23
N ILE A 89 -16.03 3.61 0.57
CA ILE A 89 -16.81 2.50 0.00
C ILE A 89 -17.53 1.72 1.10
N GLU A 90 -16.83 1.39 2.20
CA GLU A 90 -17.40 0.61 3.28
C GLU A 90 -18.47 1.38 4.07
N LEU A 91 -18.28 2.69 4.27
CA LEU A 91 -19.28 3.57 4.89
C LEU A 91 -20.51 3.77 4.01
N ASN A 92 -20.35 3.82 2.69
CA ASN A 92 -21.46 3.90 1.74
C ASN A 92 -22.19 2.57 1.50
N GLY A 93 -21.93 1.54 2.32
CA GLY A 93 -22.62 0.25 2.22
C GLY A 93 -22.09 -0.69 1.14
N GLY A 94 -20.84 -0.49 0.69
CA GLY A 94 -20.18 -1.36 -0.28
C GLY A 94 -20.07 -2.82 0.20
N SER A 95 -20.03 -3.75 -0.75
CA SER A 95 -19.93 -5.18 -0.47
C SER A 95 -18.63 -5.52 0.25
N ARG A 96 -18.73 -6.04 1.47
CA ARG A 96 -17.59 -6.46 2.30
C ARG A 96 -16.68 -7.48 1.59
N LYS A 97 -17.29 -8.41 0.84
CA LYS A 97 -16.53 -9.42 0.07
C LYS A 97 -15.74 -8.76 -1.05
N ALA A 98 -16.37 -7.87 -1.82
CA ALA A 98 -15.70 -7.17 -2.93
C ALA A 98 -14.55 -6.30 -2.41
N LEU A 99 -14.77 -5.55 -1.33
CA LEU A 99 -13.74 -4.72 -0.71
C LEU A 99 -12.57 -5.55 -0.18
N GLY A 100 -12.85 -6.69 0.46
CA GLY A 100 -11.81 -7.61 0.92
C GLY A 100 -10.95 -8.17 -0.22
N TRP A 101 -11.57 -8.57 -1.34
CA TRP A 101 -10.84 -9.01 -2.53
C TRP A 101 -10.01 -7.89 -3.16
N MET A 102 -10.54 -6.67 -3.22
CA MET A 102 -9.81 -5.51 -3.76
C MET A 102 -8.60 -5.16 -2.88
N LEU A 103 -8.78 -5.05 -1.56
CA LEU A 103 -7.68 -4.76 -0.62
C LEU A 103 -6.65 -5.89 -0.57
N GLY A 104 -7.10 -7.15 -0.58
CA GLY A 104 -6.21 -8.31 -0.65
C GLY A 104 -5.44 -8.38 -1.97
N GLY A 105 -6.09 -8.05 -3.08
CA GLY A 105 -5.47 -7.97 -4.40
C GLY A 105 -4.40 -6.88 -4.46
N VAL A 106 -4.68 -5.70 -3.89
CA VAL A 106 -3.69 -4.61 -3.81
C VAL A 106 -2.51 -5.04 -2.95
N LEU A 107 -2.75 -5.58 -1.75
CA LEU A 107 -1.68 -6.05 -0.88
C LEU A 107 -0.80 -7.09 -1.56
N THR A 108 -1.42 -8.08 -2.21
CA THR A 108 -0.72 -9.15 -2.92
C THR A 108 0.09 -8.57 -4.08
N SER A 109 -0.50 -7.70 -4.90
CA SER A 109 0.19 -7.01 -5.99
C SER A 109 1.41 -6.23 -5.47
N ARG A 110 1.29 -5.59 -4.30
CA ARG A 110 2.36 -4.81 -3.67
C ARG A 110 3.49 -5.68 -3.13
N VAL A 111 3.16 -6.80 -2.49
CA VAL A 111 4.15 -7.79 -2.02
C VAL A 111 4.87 -8.40 -3.21
N LEU A 112 4.14 -8.86 -4.23
CA LEU A 112 4.74 -9.40 -5.46
C LEU A 112 5.60 -8.36 -6.17
N HIS A 113 5.17 -7.10 -6.25
CA HIS A 113 5.96 -6.05 -6.88
C HIS A 113 7.26 -5.75 -6.12
N ALA A 114 7.19 -5.58 -4.80
CA ALA A 114 8.37 -5.17 -4.03
C ALA A 114 9.27 -6.32 -3.56
N ASP A 115 8.80 -7.56 -3.57
CA ASP A 115 9.65 -8.73 -3.35
C ASP A 115 10.06 -9.39 -4.68
N LEU A 116 9.16 -9.71 -5.61
CA LEU A 116 9.58 -10.34 -6.89
C LEU A 116 10.19 -9.35 -7.87
N GLY A 117 9.64 -8.13 -7.99
CA GLY A 117 10.14 -7.11 -8.92
C GLY A 117 11.45 -6.44 -8.50
N LEU A 118 11.84 -6.55 -7.23
CA LEU A 118 13.08 -5.99 -6.67
C LEU A 118 14.13 -7.07 -6.32
N LEU A 119 13.74 -8.28 -5.88
CA LEU A 119 14.69 -9.37 -5.60
C LEU A 119 15.11 -10.14 -6.86
N MET A 120 14.23 -10.31 -7.85
CA MET A 120 14.61 -10.88 -9.14
C MET A 120 15.07 -9.77 -10.09
N ARG A 121 16.37 -9.43 -10.01
CA ARG A 121 17.10 -8.77 -11.12
C ARG A 121 16.97 -9.68 -12.37
N GLY A 122 15.89 -9.56 -13.14
CA GLY A 122 15.72 -10.50 -14.26
C GLY A 122 14.58 -10.29 -15.24
N PHE A 123 13.44 -9.72 -14.84
CA PHE A 123 12.35 -9.48 -15.79
C PHE A 123 11.93 -8.01 -15.76
N GLY A 124 12.44 -7.24 -16.73
CA GLY A 124 12.11 -5.82 -16.95
C GLY A 124 10.61 -5.52 -17.07
N TYR A 125 9.76 -6.55 -17.19
CA TYR A 125 8.30 -6.47 -17.25
C TYR A 125 7.59 -6.56 -15.89
N GLY A 126 8.24 -7.02 -14.81
CA GLY A 126 7.59 -7.12 -13.48
C GLY A 126 7.30 -5.77 -12.83
N ARG A 127 8.13 -4.75 -13.14
CA ARG A 127 7.95 -3.37 -12.67
C ARG A 127 6.69 -2.69 -13.22
N PRO A 128 6.46 -2.63 -14.54
CA PRO A 128 5.24 -2.01 -15.07
C PRO A 128 3.98 -2.78 -14.68
N VAL A 129 4.01 -4.12 -14.71
CA VAL A 129 2.80 -4.93 -14.41
C VAL A 129 2.29 -4.70 -12.99
N GLY A 130 3.16 -4.66 -11.98
CA GLY A 130 2.73 -4.37 -10.61
C GLY A 130 2.21 -2.94 -10.42
N TYR A 131 2.82 -1.97 -11.09
CA TYR A 131 2.37 -0.57 -11.04
C TYR A 131 0.98 -0.39 -11.69
N TYR A 132 0.78 -0.94 -12.89
CA TYR A 132 -0.50 -0.90 -13.59
C TYR A 132 -1.58 -1.72 -12.88
N ALA A 133 -1.22 -2.85 -12.25
CA ALA A 133 -2.15 -3.61 -11.42
C ALA A 133 -2.65 -2.79 -10.23
N ASN A 134 -1.76 -2.07 -9.54
CA ASN A 134 -2.17 -1.21 -8.43
C ASN A 134 -3.04 -0.03 -8.91
N LEU A 135 -2.66 0.63 -10.00
CA LEU A 135 -3.47 1.71 -10.58
C LEU A 135 -4.84 1.22 -11.03
N GLY A 136 -4.90 0.06 -11.68
CA GLY A 136 -6.14 -0.56 -12.12
C GLY A 136 -7.06 -0.91 -10.94
N LEU A 137 -6.50 -1.49 -9.87
CA LEU A 137 -7.26 -1.82 -8.66
C LEU A 137 -7.75 -0.56 -7.91
N LEU A 138 -6.91 0.46 -7.82
CA LEU A 138 -7.31 1.75 -7.22
C LEU A 138 -8.40 2.43 -8.05
N GLY A 139 -8.26 2.43 -9.38
CA GLY A 139 -9.28 2.93 -10.31
C GLY A 139 -10.59 2.15 -10.23
N ALA A 140 -10.51 0.83 -10.10
CA ALA A 140 -11.69 -0.02 -9.91
C ALA A 140 -12.40 0.28 -8.59
N MET A 141 -11.65 0.47 -7.49
CA MET A 141 -12.22 0.91 -6.21
C MET A 141 -12.85 2.30 -6.32
N ALA A 142 -12.16 3.26 -6.92
CA ALA A 142 -12.69 4.61 -7.11
C ALA A 142 -13.99 4.59 -7.94
N GLY A 143 -14.02 3.80 -9.03
CA GLY A 143 -15.21 3.60 -9.86
C GLY A 143 -16.35 2.92 -9.09
N TYR A 144 -16.05 1.93 -8.26
CA TYR A 144 -17.05 1.30 -7.38
C TYR A 144 -17.60 2.28 -6.34
N GLY A 145 -16.75 3.10 -5.73
CA GLY A 145 -17.15 4.17 -4.85
C GLY A 145 -18.06 5.19 -5.54
N ALA A 146 -17.70 5.63 -6.75
CA ALA A 146 -18.53 6.53 -7.55
C ALA A 146 -19.88 5.90 -7.90
N TYR A 147 -19.91 4.61 -8.25
CA TYR A 147 -21.15 3.88 -8.53
C TYR A 147 -22.10 3.83 -7.33
N LEU A 148 -21.58 3.68 -6.11
CA LEU A 148 -22.39 3.70 -4.89
C LEU A 148 -23.05 5.07 -4.64
N VAL A 149 -22.39 6.15 -5.06
CA VAL A 149 -22.82 7.54 -4.80
C VAL A 149 -23.50 8.16 -6.03
N LYS A 150 -23.70 7.40 -7.12
CA LYS A 150 -24.24 7.91 -8.40
C LYS A 150 -25.54 8.70 -8.27
N GLY A 151 -26.41 8.35 -7.32
CA GLY A 151 -27.68 9.04 -7.08
C GLY A 151 -27.52 10.50 -6.62
N TYR A 152 -26.37 10.86 -6.05
CA TYR A 152 -26.05 12.25 -5.68
C TYR A 152 -25.55 13.08 -6.86
N TRP A 153 -25.23 12.45 -7.98
CA TRP A 153 -24.74 13.11 -9.19
C TRP A 153 -25.88 13.50 -10.15
N GLY A 154 -27.13 13.24 -9.76
CA GLY A 154 -28.31 13.55 -10.57
C GLY A 154 -28.65 12.50 -11.62
N PHE A 155 -28.15 11.27 -11.48
CA PHE A 155 -28.44 10.11 -12.34
C PHE A 155 -29.07 8.95 -11.57
#